data_AF-A0A655FYD8-F1
#
_entry.id   AF-A0A655FYD8-F1
#
_cell.length_a   1.000
_cell.length_b   1.000
_cell.length_c   1.000
_cell.angle_alpha   90.00
_cell.angle_beta   90.00
_cell.angle_gamma   90.00
#
_symmetry.space_group_name_H-M   'P 1'
#
loop_
_entity.id
_entity.type
_entity.pdbx_description
1 polymer ?
#
loop_
_entity_poly.entity_id
_entity_poly.type
_entity_poly.pdbx_seq_one_letter_code
_entity_poly.pdbx_strand_id
1 'polypeptide(L)'
;MIATLGGSSSRRADGAYRDVARHVRSTILLAASAFGRLALDAVHLDILDVEGLQEEARDAAAVGFDVTVCIHPSQIPVVRKAYRPSHEKLAWARRVLAASRSERGAFAFEGQMVDSPVLTHAETMLRRAGEATSE
;
A
#
# COMPACT_ATOMS: atom_id res chain seq x y z
N MET A 1 -12.52 17.00 -5.24
CA MET A 1 -13.35 15.87 -5.72
C MET A 1 -14.74 15.84 -5.09
N ILE A 2 -14.91 15.92 -3.76
CA ILE A 2 -16.27 16.00 -3.15
C ILE A 2 -16.93 17.37 -3.37
N ALA A 3 -16.19 18.47 -3.13
CA ALA A 3 -16.69 19.82 -3.36
C ALA A 3 -17.12 20.07 -4.81
N THR A 4 -16.42 19.48 -5.78
CA THR A 4 -16.74 19.58 -7.21
C THR A 4 -18.01 18.81 -7.60
N LEU A 5 -18.42 17.83 -6.79
CA LEU A 5 -19.71 17.13 -6.93
C LEU A 5 -20.85 17.85 -6.18
N GLY A 6 -20.56 19.01 -5.56
CA GLY A 6 -21.50 19.74 -4.69
C GLY A 6 -21.65 19.16 -3.28
N GLY A 7 -20.81 18.18 -2.89
CA GLY A 7 -20.82 17.59 -1.55
C GLY A 7 -19.95 18.37 -0.56
N SER A 8 -20.19 18.18 0.74
CA SER A 8 -19.47 18.89 1.81
C SER A 8 -18.36 18.08 2.47
N SER A 9 -18.39 16.74 2.42
CA SER A 9 -17.38 15.89 3.09
C SER A 9 -17.20 14.52 2.42
N SER A 10 -15.95 14.07 2.32
CA SER A 10 -15.58 12.70 1.92
C SER A 10 -15.73 11.68 3.05
N ARG A 11 -15.93 12.14 4.29
CA ARG A 11 -15.94 11.31 5.50
C ARG A 11 -17.25 11.40 6.25
N ARG A 12 -17.52 10.36 7.04
CA ARG A 12 -18.58 10.30 8.05
C ARG A 12 -18.05 10.95 9.35
N ALA A 13 -18.92 11.09 10.35
CA ALA A 13 -18.57 11.73 11.62
C ALA A 13 -17.55 10.91 12.45
N ASP A 14 -17.47 9.60 12.19
CA ASP A 14 -16.52 8.66 12.78
C ASP A 14 -15.15 8.65 12.06
N GLY A 15 -14.92 9.55 11.11
CA GLY A 15 -13.68 9.62 10.33
C GLY A 15 -13.64 8.67 9.13
N ALA A 16 -14.51 7.65 9.05
CA ALA A 16 -14.50 6.70 7.95
C ALA A 16 -14.88 7.35 6.61
N TYR A 17 -14.26 6.90 5.51
CA TYR A 17 -14.65 7.35 4.19
C TYR A 17 -16.10 7.00 3.86
N ARG A 18 -16.81 7.94 3.23
CA ARG A 18 -18.10 7.66 2.58
C ARG A 18 -17.89 6.74 1.38
N ASP A 19 -18.91 5.97 1.06
CA ASP A 19 -18.84 4.90 0.07
C ASP A 19 -18.39 5.40 -1.30
N VAL A 20 -18.86 6.59 -1.72
CA VAL A 20 -18.40 7.22 -2.97
C VAL A 20 -16.91 7.54 -2.96
N ALA A 21 -16.36 7.99 -1.82
CA ALA A 21 -14.94 8.27 -1.69
C ALA A 21 -14.11 6.98 -1.72
N ARG A 22 -14.60 5.92 -1.05
CA ARG A 22 -13.99 4.57 -1.10
C ARG A 22 -13.99 4.01 -2.52
N HIS A 23 -15.13 4.13 -3.21
CA HIS A 23 -15.28 3.67 -4.58
C HIS A 23 -14.25 4.34 -5.48
N VAL A 24 -14.16 5.68 -5.46
CA VAL A 24 -13.20 6.39 -6.31
C VAL A 24 -11.76 6.07 -5.93
N ARG A 25 -11.44 5.93 -4.62
CA ARG A 25 -10.11 5.49 -4.18
C ARG A 25 -9.72 4.16 -4.83
N SER A 26 -10.61 3.17 -4.84
CA SER A 26 -10.40 1.89 -5.52
C SER A 26 -10.31 2.03 -7.04
N THR A 27 -11.19 2.81 -7.67
CA THR A 27 -11.18 3.03 -9.12
C THR A 27 -9.86 3.62 -9.60
N ILE A 28 -9.32 4.62 -8.88
CA ILE A 28 -8.06 5.28 -9.24
C ILE A 28 -6.87 4.35 -9.05
N LEU A 29 -6.84 3.55 -7.98
CA LEU A 29 -5.81 2.54 -7.79
C LEU A 29 -5.79 1.54 -8.96
N LEU A 30 -6.96 0.95 -9.26
CA LEU A 30 -7.08 -0.03 -10.35
C LEU A 30 -6.69 0.56 -11.71
N ALA A 31 -7.12 1.79 -12.00
CA ALA A 31 -6.77 2.47 -13.24
C ALA A 31 -5.26 2.74 -13.33
N ALA A 32 -4.65 3.27 -12.27
CA ALA A 32 -3.21 3.53 -12.25
C ALA A 32 -2.41 2.24 -12.46
N SER A 33 -2.75 1.17 -11.74
CA SER A 33 -2.11 -0.14 -11.87
C SER A 33 -2.27 -0.74 -13.27
N ALA A 34 -3.45 -0.65 -13.87
CA ALA A 34 -3.72 -1.19 -15.21
C ALA A 34 -2.88 -0.51 -16.32
N PHE A 35 -2.43 0.72 -16.09
CA PHE A 35 -1.63 1.50 -17.06
C PHE A 35 -0.18 1.74 -16.61
N GLY A 36 0.30 1.02 -15.59
CA GLY A 36 1.66 1.16 -15.08
C GLY A 36 1.99 2.57 -14.59
N ARG A 37 1.02 3.25 -13.97
CA ARG A 37 1.17 4.59 -13.40
C ARG A 37 1.23 4.52 -11.88
N LEU A 38 1.89 5.51 -11.28
CA LEU A 38 1.91 5.64 -9.83
C LEU A 38 0.51 5.94 -9.30
N ALA A 39 0.11 5.23 -8.25
CA ALA A 39 -1.12 5.47 -7.50
C ALA A 39 -0.81 6.30 -6.25
N LEU A 40 -1.40 7.49 -6.17
CA LEU A 40 -1.28 8.40 -5.03
C LEU A 40 -2.59 8.36 -4.23
N ASP A 41 -2.51 8.07 -2.94
CA ASP A 41 -3.64 8.11 -2.03
C ASP A 41 -3.93 9.55 -1.56
N ALA A 42 -5.15 9.76 -1.08
CA ALA A 42 -5.65 11.06 -0.65
C ALA A 42 -4.90 11.61 0.58
N VAL A 43 -5.05 12.92 0.80
CA VAL A 43 -4.54 13.59 2.00
C VAL A 43 -5.35 13.24 3.24
N HIS A 44 -4.66 13.14 4.37
CA HIS A 44 -5.30 13.10 5.69
C HIS A 44 -5.37 14.52 6.26
N LEU A 45 -6.58 15.05 6.44
CA LEU A 45 -6.82 16.48 6.73
C LEU A 45 -6.62 16.85 8.21
N ASP A 46 -6.90 15.93 9.13
CA ASP A 46 -6.68 16.17 10.55
C ASP A 46 -5.19 15.99 10.87
N ILE A 47 -4.50 17.09 11.14
CA ILE A 47 -3.05 17.09 11.35
C ILE A 47 -2.68 16.40 12.69
N LEU A 48 -3.59 16.42 13.67
CA LEU A 48 -3.36 15.86 15.00
C LEU A 48 -3.74 14.38 15.07
N ASP A 49 -4.58 13.90 14.15
CA ASP A 49 -4.94 12.48 14.03
C ASP A 49 -3.82 11.63 13.40
N VAL A 50 -2.77 11.40 14.20
CA VAL A 50 -1.63 10.57 13.81
C VAL A 50 -2.01 9.10 13.66
N GLU A 51 -2.97 8.63 14.45
CA GLU A 51 -3.43 7.24 14.45
C GLU A 51 -4.23 6.94 13.18
N GLY A 52 -5.22 7.77 12.84
CA GLY A 52 -5.98 7.64 11.61
C GLY A 52 -5.11 7.74 10.36
N LEU A 53 -4.15 8.67 10.32
CA LEU A 53 -3.16 8.72 9.24
C LEU A 53 -2.36 7.42 9.14
N GLN A 54 -1.92 6.86 10.27
CA GLN A 54 -1.13 5.63 10.27
C GLN A 54 -1.94 4.44 9.74
N GLU A 55 -3.21 4.32 10.13
CA GLU A 55 -4.09 3.27 9.65
C GLU A 55 -4.33 3.37 8.14
N GLU A 56 -4.66 4.57 7.65
CA GLU A 56 -4.88 4.82 6.22
C GLU A 56 -3.63 4.54 5.39
N ALA A 57 -2.47 5.02 5.83
CA ALA A 57 -1.21 4.79 5.11
C ALA A 57 -0.80 3.31 5.11
N ARG A 58 -1.09 2.55 6.17
CA ARG A 58 -0.84 1.11 6.21
C ARG A 58 -1.74 0.36 5.24
N ASP A 59 -3.03 0.69 5.20
CA ASP A 59 -3.97 0.14 4.22
C ASP A 59 -3.54 0.49 2.80
N ALA A 60 -3.22 1.77 2.54
CA ALA A 60 -2.75 2.25 1.25
C ALA A 60 -1.54 1.46 0.76
N ALA A 61 -0.52 1.29 1.61
CA ALA A 61 0.65 0.50 1.31
C ALA A 61 0.30 -0.98 1.06
N ALA A 62 -0.61 -1.56 1.84
CA ALA A 62 -1.02 -2.96 1.70
C ALA A 62 -1.74 -3.25 0.38
N VAL A 63 -2.62 -2.34 -0.07
CA VAL A 63 -3.39 -2.51 -1.31
C VAL A 63 -2.62 -2.10 -2.58
N GLY A 64 -1.47 -1.46 -2.43
CA GLY A 64 -0.56 -1.18 -3.56
C GLY A 64 -0.48 0.28 -3.98
N PHE A 65 -0.95 1.24 -3.18
CA PHE A 65 -0.60 2.64 -3.42
C PHE A 65 0.92 2.84 -3.29
N ASP A 66 1.46 3.77 -4.09
CA ASP A 66 2.88 4.12 -4.10
C ASP A 66 3.18 5.27 -3.13
N VAL A 67 2.19 6.14 -2.90
CA VAL A 67 2.35 7.39 -2.15
C VAL A 67 1.11 7.66 -1.34
N THR A 68 1.28 8.18 -0.12
CA THR A 68 0.24 8.91 0.62
C THR A 68 0.64 10.38 0.67
N VAL A 69 -0.20 11.26 0.13
CA VAL A 69 0.12 12.69 0.02
C VAL A 69 -0.05 13.36 1.38
N CYS A 70 0.97 14.10 1.83
CA CYS A 70 0.97 14.80 3.11
C CYS A 70 0.71 16.30 2.91
N ILE A 71 -0.01 16.90 3.85
CA ILE A 71 -0.25 18.36 3.93
C ILE A 71 0.57 19.04 5.02
N HIS A 72 1.15 18.28 5.95
CA HIS A 72 1.95 18.80 7.06
C HIS A 72 3.22 17.97 7.26
N PRO A 73 4.39 18.58 7.57
CA PRO A 73 5.66 17.86 7.72
C PRO A 73 5.64 16.79 8.81
N SER A 74 4.82 16.93 9.86
CA SER A 74 4.68 15.89 10.91
C SER A 74 4.09 14.56 10.39
N GLN A 75 3.41 14.57 9.24
CA GLN A 75 2.80 13.38 8.65
C GLN A 75 3.85 12.50 7.93
N ILE A 76 4.94 13.12 7.47
CA ILE A 76 5.97 12.46 6.65
C ILE A 76 6.61 11.25 7.36
N PRO A 77 7.05 11.34 8.63
CA PRO A 77 7.61 10.17 9.32
C PRO A 77 6.60 9.04 9.52
N VAL A 78 5.32 9.38 9.73
CA VAL A 78 4.23 8.43 9.93
C VAL A 78 3.99 7.62 8.66
N VAL A 79 3.84 8.31 7.51
CA VAL A 79 3.67 7.69 6.19
C VAL A 79 4.89 6.82 5.84
N ARG A 80 6.11 7.34 5.99
CA ARG A 80 7.34 6.56 5.72
C ARG A 80 7.41 5.28 6.55
N LYS A 81 7.03 5.34 7.83
CA LYS A 81 6.99 4.15 8.70
C LYS A 81 5.89 3.17 8.27
N ALA A 82 4.72 3.64 7.88
CA ALA A 82 3.60 2.81 7.43
C ALA A 82 3.90 2.06 6.12
N TYR A 83 4.63 2.68 5.21
CA TYR A 83 5.02 2.07 3.92
C TYR A 83 6.17 1.06 4.04
N ARG A 84 6.88 1.05 5.17
CA ARG A 84 7.97 0.10 5.42
C ARG A 84 7.39 -1.26 5.85
N PRO A 85 7.65 -2.36 5.11
CA PRO A 85 7.20 -3.67 5.55
C PRO A 85 7.81 -4.07 6.89
N SER A 86 7.10 -4.88 7.67
CA SER A 86 7.59 -5.38 8.96
C SER A 86 8.82 -6.28 8.76
N HIS A 87 9.63 -6.43 9.82
CA HIS A 87 10.79 -7.31 9.77
C HIS A 87 10.41 -8.76 9.41
N GLU A 88 9.28 -9.23 9.93
CA GLU A 88 8.71 -10.55 9.61
C GLU A 88 8.37 -10.69 8.12
N LYS A 89 7.69 -9.69 7.55
CA LYS A 89 7.35 -9.66 6.12
C LYS A 89 8.59 -9.67 5.24
N LEU A 90 9.62 -8.90 5.60
CA LEU A 90 10.89 -8.89 4.88
C LEU A 90 11.64 -10.22 5.01
N ALA A 91 11.64 -10.82 6.20
CA ALA A 91 12.25 -12.13 6.42
C ALA A 91 11.58 -13.21 5.57
N TRP A 92 10.24 -13.23 5.54
CA TRP A 92 9.47 -14.12 4.68
C TRP A 92 9.77 -13.88 3.19
N ALA A 93 9.76 -12.61 2.75
CA ALA A 93 10.04 -12.24 1.36
C ALA A 93 11.41 -12.74 0.88
N ARG A 94 12.45 -12.63 1.73
CA ARG A 94 13.77 -13.17 1.41
C ARG A 94 13.76 -14.70 1.28
N ARG A 95 13.09 -15.41 2.19
CA ARG A 95 13.06 -16.88 2.16
C ARG A 95 12.29 -17.41 0.96
N VAL A 96 11.13 -16.83 0.62
CA VAL A 96 10.32 -17.29 -0.52
C VAL A 96 11.01 -17.03 -1.86
N LEU A 97 11.70 -15.89 -2.01
CA LEU A 97 12.49 -15.59 -3.21
C LEU A 97 13.76 -16.42 -3.31
N ALA A 98 14.35 -16.83 -2.18
CA ALA A 98 15.46 -17.78 -2.20
C ALA A 98 14.99 -19.17 -2.62
N ALA A 99 13.85 -19.63 -2.10
CA ALA A 99 13.24 -20.91 -2.46
C ALA A 99 12.86 -20.96 -3.95
N SER A 100 12.26 -19.88 -4.48
CA SER A 100 11.79 -19.85 -5.86
C SER A 100 12.89 -20.05 -6.91
N ARG A 101 14.16 -19.82 -6.57
CA ARG A 101 15.30 -20.05 -7.48
C ARG A 101 15.50 -21.51 -7.87
N SER A 102 14.98 -22.44 -7.06
CA SER A 102 15.07 -23.88 -7.30
C SER A 102 13.76 -24.51 -7.77
N GLU A 103 12.69 -23.71 -7.86
CA GLU A 103 11.34 -24.17 -8.19
C GLU A 103 10.98 -23.89 -9.65
N ARG A 104 10.04 -24.66 -10.20
CA ARG A 104 9.50 -24.43 -11.54
C ARG A 104 7.99 -24.37 -11.50
N GLY A 105 7.42 -23.21 -11.83
CA GLY A 105 5.98 -22.98 -11.77
C GLY A 105 5.51 -22.73 -10.33
N ALA A 106 4.26 -23.08 -10.04
CA ALA A 106 3.70 -22.94 -8.71
C ALA A 106 4.25 -24.00 -7.74
N PHE A 107 4.53 -23.61 -6.50
CA PHE A 107 5.08 -24.50 -5.46
C PHE A 107 4.48 -24.19 -4.08
N ALA A 108 4.70 -25.09 -3.12
CA ALA A 108 4.25 -24.88 -1.74
C ALA A 108 5.42 -24.36 -0.88
N PHE A 109 5.18 -23.29 -0.12
CA PHE A 109 6.16 -22.69 0.78
C PHE A 109 5.48 -22.26 2.09
N GLU A 110 5.98 -22.74 3.24
CA GLU A 110 5.41 -22.45 4.57
C GLU A 110 3.89 -22.72 4.65
N GLY A 111 3.42 -23.76 3.95
CA GLY A 111 2.00 -24.16 3.91
C GLY A 111 1.12 -23.30 2.99
N GLN A 112 1.69 -22.39 2.20
CA GLN A 112 0.99 -21.55 1.23
C GLN A 112 1.39 -21.89 -0.20
N MET A 113 0.47 -21.71 -1.15
CA MET A 113 0.78 -21.81 -2.57
C MET A 113 1.46 -20.52 -3.03
N VAL A 114 2.58 -20.67 -3.74
CA VAL A 114 3.38 -19.56 -4.26
C VAL A 114 3.46 -19.67 -5.78
N ASP A 115 3.13 -18.57 -6.44
CA ASP A 115 3.23 -18.37 -7.88
C ASP A 115 3.78 -16.96 -8.20
N SER A 116 3.76 -16.58 -9.48
CA SER A 116 4.36 -15.31 -9.94
C SER A 116 3.83 -14.06 -9.21
N PRO A 117 2.50 -13.84 -9.03
CA PRO A 117 1.98 -12.73 -8.23
C PRO A 117 2.53 -12.66 -6.80
N VAL A 118 2.65 -13.81 -6.12
CA VAL A 118 3.18 -13.87 -4.76
C VAL A 118 4.67 -13.49 -4.72
N LEU A 119 5.45 -13.94 -5.72
CA LEU A 119 6.86 -13.56 -5.84
C LEU A 119 7.02 -12.06 -6.16
N THR A 120 6.24 -11.50 -7.07
CA THR A 120 6.22 -10.05 -7.36
C THR A 120 5.85 -9.22 -6.12
N HIS A 121 4.96 -9.73 -5.28
CA HIS A 121 4.64 -9.10 -4.00
C HIS A 121 5.86 -9.10 -3.06
N ALA A 122 6.55 -10.23 -2.92
CA ALA A 122 7.77 -10.34 -2.12
C ALA A 122 8.89 -9.38 -2.62
N GLU A 123 9.11 -9.31 -3.94
CA GLU A 123 10.05 -8.36 -4.56
C GLU A 123 9.69 -6.90 -4.24
N THR A 124 8.41 -6.57 -4.30
CA THR A 124 7.90 -5.24 -3.97
C THR A 124 8.15 -4.88 -2.51
N MET A 125 8.04 -5.84 -1.58
CA MET A 125 8.38 -5.62 -0.18
C MET A 125 9.86 -5.26 0.00
N LEU A 126 10.77 -6.03 -0.62
CA LEU A 126 12.21 -5.78 -0.54
C LEU A 126 12.58 -4.44 -1.17
N ARG A 127 12.02 -4.11 -2.34
CA ARG A 127 12.21 -2.82 -3.00
C ARG A 127 11.78 -1.65 -2.12
N ARG A 128 10.63 -1.76 -1.44
CA ARG A 128 10.16 -0.74 -0.48
C ARG A 128 11.05 -0.61 0.75
N ALA A 129 11.74 -1.67 1.15
CA ALA A 129 12.74 -1.61 2.22
C ALA A 129 14.09 -1.03 1.76
N GLY A 130 14.26 -0.73 0.47
CA GLY A 130 15.52 -0.26 -0.11
C GLY A 130 16.52 -1.38 -0.37
N GLU A 131 16.07 -2.64 -0.40
CA GLU A 131 16.88 -3.80 -0.72
C GLU A 131 16.85 -4.05 -2.24
N ALA A 132 18.01 -4.29 -2.84
CA ALA A 132 18.09 -4.66 -4.25
C ALA A 132 17.53 -6.09 -4.43
N THR A 133 16.47 -6.24 -5.21
CA THR A 133 16.04 -7.54 -5.72
C THR A 133 17.01 -7.94 -6.84
N SER A 134 17.72 -9.04 -6.66
CA SER A 134 18.69 -9.54 -7.66
C SER A 134 17.96 -9.82 -8.97
N GLU A 135 18.38 -9.18 -10.06
CA GLU A 135 18.13 -9.64 -11.44
C GLU A 135 18.77 -11.00 -11.69
#